data_AF-A0A6I5RGQ5-F1
#
_entry.id   AF-A0A6I5RGQ5-F1
#
_cell.length_a   1.000
_cell.length_b   1.000
_cell.length_c   1.000
_cell.angle_alpha   90.00
_cell.angle_beta   90.00
_cell.angle_gamma   90.00
#
_symmetry.space_group_name_H-M   'P 1'
#
loop_
_entity.id
_entity.type
_entity.pdbx_description
1 polymer ?
#
loop_
_entity_poly.entity_id
_entity_poly.type
_entity_poly.pdbx_seq_one_letter_code
_entity_poly.pdbx_strand_id
1 'polypeptide(L)'
;MSIPKFSLDRPLGFSVAIGAFFAGLIFSCNLEAVKLDASFDTFYEIFVPFFFIGIGLKVDLSILPLAPDLGIALLVVAVLGKLIGVAIPVLTMSGWANATLLGVSMVPRAEIMMIVMHHGLQLGEWAVPTRVFAAMVLVSTATTVLVPLILHPLLLKWPQIAEP
;
A
#
# COMPACT_ATOMS: atom_id res chain seq x y z
N MET A 1 -25.70 27.44 22.82
CA MET A 1 -26.25 27.01 21.52
C MET A 1 -25.10 26.39 20.74
N SER A 2 -24.96 25.07 20.86
CA SER A 2 -23.80 24.33 20.36
C SER A 2 -23.86 24.22 18.85
N ILE A 3 -22.77 24.65 18.22
CA ILE A 3 -22.51 24.49 16.79
C ILE A 3 -22.38 22.97 16.54
N PRO A 4 -23.20 22.36 15.66
CA PRO A 4 -23.02 20.96 15.33
C PRO A 4 -21.67 20.77 14.63
N LYS A 5 -20.77 20.01 15.24
CA LYS A 5 -19.56 19.50 14.59
C LYS A 5 -20.01 18.57 13.47
N PHE A 6 -19.94 19.06 12.23
CA PHE A 6 -19.96 18.21 11.05
C PHE A 6 -18.63 17.44 11.02
N SER A 7 -18.55 16.38 11.83
CA SER A 7 -17.54 15.36 11.69
C SER A 7 -17.84 14.68 10.36
N LEU A 8 -17.01 14.88 9.34
CA LEU A 8 -17.04 14.13 8.10
C LEU A 8 -16.55 12.70 8.40
N ASP A 9 -17.37 11.91 9.08
CA ASP A 9 -17.20 10.48 9.12
C ASP A 9 -17.42 9.95 7.70
N ARG A 10 -16.35 9.40 7.10
CA ARG A 10 -16.41 8.73 5.81
C ARG A 10 -17.50 7.66 5.89
N PRO A 11 -18.58 7.73 5.11
CA PRO A 11 -19.75 6.87 5.33
C PRO A 11 -19.50 5.37 5.09
N LEU A 12 -18.30 4.98 4.63
CA LEU A 12 -17.97 3.60 4.26
C LEU A 12 -16.59 3.12 4.78
N GLY A 13 -15.80 3.95 5.46
CA GLY A 13 -14.49 3.56 5.98
C GLY A 13 -13.40 3.20 4.94
N PHE A 14 -13.65 3.35 3.63
CA PHE A 14 -12.68 3.05 2.58
C PHE A 14 -11.54 4.10 2.50
N SER A 15 -10.39 3.69 1.95
CA SER A 15 -9.31 4.62 1.61
C SER A 15 -9.75 5.56 0.48
N VAL A 16 -9.33 6.83 0.55
CA VAL A 16 -9.59 7.84 -0.49
C VAL A 16 -9.07 7.38 -1.85
N ALA A 17 -7.97 6.62 -1.87
CA ALA A 17 -7.40 6.06 -3.09
C ALA A 17 -8.37 5.12 -3.83
N ILE A 18 -9.15 4.33 -3.10
CA ILE A 18 -10.15 3.42 -3.69
C ILE A 18 -11.30 4.23 -4.29
N GLY A 19 -11.75 5.28 -3.60
CA GLY A 19 -12.77 6.19 -4.12
C GLY A 19 -12.33 6.92 -5.40
N ALA A 20 -11.09 7.38 -5.43
CA ALA A 20 -10.49 7.99 -6.63
C ALA A 20 -10.36 6.98 -7.78
N PHE A 21 -9.97 5.73 -7.50
CA PHE A 21 -9.90 4.67 -8.49
C PHE A 21 -11.26 4.36 -9.13
N PHE A 22 -12.31 4.21 -8.31
CA PHE A 22 -13.67 4.00 -8.83
C PHE A 22 -14.20 5.21 -9.61
N ALA A 23 -13.92 6.43 -9.15
CA ALA A 23 -14.25 7.62 -9.93
C ALA A 23 -13.58 7.56 -11.32
N GLY A 24 -12.29 7.24 -11.38
CA GLY A 24 -11.57 7.04 -12.64
C GLY A 24 -12.21 5.98 -13.54
N LEU A 25 -12.59 4.83 -13.00
CA LEU A 25 -13.28 3.77 -13.75
C LEU A 25 -14.65 4.21 -14.30
N ILE A 26 -15.39 5.05 -13.59
CA ILE A 26 -16.68 5.58 -14.08
C ILE A 26 -16.45 6.53 -15.26
N PHE A 27 -15.38 7.33 -15.22
CA PHE A 27 -15.06 8.29 -16.28
C PHE A 27 -14.32 7.67 -17.47
N SER A 28 -13.72 6.47 -17.34
CA SER A 28 -12.93 5.83 -18.41
C SER A 28 -13.74 5.42 -19.65
N CYS A 29 -15.07 5.39 -19.58
CA CYS A 29 -15.94 4.94 -20.67
C CYS A 29 -16.27 6.04 -21.71
N ASN A 30 -15.88 7.30 -21.50
CA ASN A 30 -16.21 8.41 -22.39
C ASN A 30 -15.00 8.93 -23.19
N LEU A 31 -15.12 9.00 -24.52
CA LEU A 31 -14.04 9.41 -25.43
C LEU A 31 -13.60 10.88 -25.26
N GLU A 32 -14.47 11.75 -24.74
CA GLU A 32 -14.09 13.12 -24.34
C GLU A 32 -13.33 13.18 -23.00
N ALA A 33 -13.49 12.19 -22.12
CA ALA A 33 -12.73 12.11 -20.87
C ALA A 33 -11.24 11.78 -21.12
N VAL A 34 -10.94 11.03 -22.20
CA VAL A 34 -9.56 10.72 -22.63
C VAL A 34 -8.79 11.98 -23.09
N LYS A 35 -9.48 13.03 -23.56
CA LYS A 35 -8.82 14.32 -23.86
C LYS A 35 -8.48 15.11 -22.58
N LEU A 36 -9.12 14.80 -21.47
CA LEU A 36 -8.83 15.36 -20.16
C LEU A 36 -7.55 14.74 -19.56
N ASP A 37 -7.19 13.50 -19.92
CA ASP A 37 -6.01 12.78 -19.38
C ASP A 37 -4.71 13.57 -19.52
N ALA A 38 -4.47 14.22 -20.65
CA ALA A 38 -3.26 15.03 -20.86
C ALA A 38 -3.14 16.21 -19.88
N SER A 39 -4.25 16.73 -19.36
CA SER A 39 -4.22 17.78 -18.31
C SER A 39 -3.95 17.20 -16.92
N PHE A 40 -4.29 15.92 -16.69
CA PHE A 40 -4.01 15.24 -15.42
C PHE A 40 -2.59 14.72 -15.32
N ASP A 41 -1.89 14.47 -16.44
CA ASP A 41 -0.48 14.05 -16.43
C ASP A 41 0.41 15.02 -15.64
N THR A 42 0.24 16.32 -15.84
CA THR A 42 1.00 17.34 -15.08
C THR A 42 0.71 17.26 -13.58
N PHE A 43 -0.55 17.04 -13.19
CA PHE A 43 -0.90 16.86 -11.79
C PHE A 43 -0.32 15.56 -11.23
N TYR A 44 -0.34 14.47 -12.01
CA TYR A 44 0.25 13.20 -11.62
C TYR A 44 1.75 13.33 -11.36
N GLU A 45 2.49 13.94 -12.27
CA GLU A 45 3.94 14.18 -12.14
C GLU A 45 4.30 14.99 -10.88
N ILE A 46 3.44 15.92 -10.46
CA ILE A 46 3.64 16.71 -9.25
C ILE A 46 3.20 15.90 -8.01
N PHE A 47 1.97 15.38 -7.99
CA PHE A 47 1.39 14.78 -6.77
C PHE A 47 1.99 13.43 -6.41
N VAL A 48 2.49 12.64 -7.36
CA VAL A 48 3.06 11.32 -7.09
C VAL A 48 4.31 11.42 -6.20
N PRO A 49 5.32 12.25 -6.52
CA PRO A 49 6.44 12.51 -5.61
C PRO A 49 5.99 12.99 -4.22
N PHE A 50 5.04 13.94 -4.13
CA PHE A 50 4.54 14.43 -2.84
C PHE A 50 3.85 13.34 -2.01
N PHE A 51 3.10 12.44 -2.66
CA PHE A 51 2.47 11.30 -2.01
C PHE A 51 3.52 10.36 -1.39
N PHE A 52 4.56 10.00 -2.16
CA PHE A 52 5.63 9.13 -1.66
C PHE A 52 6.48 9.80 -0.58
N ILE A 53 6.80 11.09 -0.71
CA ILE A 53 7.48 11.87 0.35
C ILE A 53 6.62 11.90 1.61
N GLY A 54 5.30 12.12 1.47
CA GLY A 54 4.36 12.12 2.59
C GLY A 54 4.29 10.77 3.31
N ILE A 55 4.37 9.65 2.59
CA ILE A 55 4.51 8.31 3.20
C ILE A 55 5.82 8.23 3.97
N GLY A 56 6.93 8.66 3.38
CA GLY A 56 8.24 8.65 4.03
C GLY A 56 8.29 9.48 5.30
N LEU A 57 7.70 10.68 5.30
CA LEU A 57 7.64 11.57 6.47
C LEU A 57 6.80 11.03 7.63
N LYS A 58 5.84 10.14 7.35
CA LYS A 58 5.05 9.46 8.37
C LYS A 58 5.78 8.31 9.05
N VAL A 59 6.94 7.90 8.52
CA VAL A 59 7.77 6.86 9.13
C VAL A 59 8.59 7.48 10.26
N ASP A 60 8.31 7.06 11.49
CA ASP A 60 9.17 7.38 12.63
C ASP A 60 10.34 6.39 12.66
N LEU A 61 11.54 6.88 12.31
CA LEU A 61 12.77 6.09 12.33
C LEU A 61 13.35 5.94 13.74
N SER A 62 12.91 6.75 14.70
CA SER A 62 13.41 6.77 16.08
C SER A 62 13.04 5.50 16.84
N ILE A 63 11.94 4.85 16.44
CA ILE A 63 11.40 3.63 17.04
C ILE A 63 11.93 2.34 16.41
N LEU A 64 12.58 2.41 15.24
CA LEU A 64 13.15 1.24 14.55
C LEU A 64 14.12 0.40 15.40
N PRO A 65 15.02 0.98 16.23
CA PRO A 65 15.97 0.23 17.03
C PRO A 65 15.35 -0.59 18.18
N LEU A 66 14.06 -0.36 18.49
CA LEU A 66 13.44 -0.89 19.71
C LEU A 66 13.14 -2.40 19.63
N ALA A 67 13.00 -2.97 18.42
CA ALA A 67 12.57 -4.36 18.22
C ALA A 67 13.04 -4.98 16.88
N PRO A 68 14.35 -4.99 16.57
CA PRO A 68 14.84 -5.44 15.27
C PRO A 68 14.57 -6.94 15.01
N ASP A 69 14.71 -7.76 16.05
CA ASP A 69 14.44 -9.20 16.03
C ASP A 69 12.98 -9.52 15.66
N LEU A 70 12.03 -8.86 16.34
CA LEU A 70 10.60 -9.06 16.09
C LEU A 70 10.19 -8.48 14.74
N GLY A 71 10.75 -7.32 14.37
CA GLY A 71 10.53 -6.71 13.06
C GLY A 71 10.99 -7.59 11.90
N ILE A 72 12.19 -8.19 11.99
CA ILE A 72 12.70 -9.10 10.95
C ILE A 72 11.86 -10.37 10.87
N ALA A 73 11.51 -10.97 12.01
CA ALA A 73 10.67 -12.17 12.03
C ALA A 73 9.29 -11.88 11.39
N LEU A 74 8.64 -10.78 11.77
CA LEU A 74 7.37 -10.36 11.19
C LEU A 74 7.49 -10.00 9.70
N LEU A 75 8.60 -9.42 9.28
CA LEU A 75 8.85 -9.11 7.87
C LEU A 75 8.91 -10.38 7.03
N VAL A 76 9.68 -11.36 7.46
CA VAL A 76 9.79 -12.65 6.77
C VAL A 76 8.42 -13.32 6.66
N VAL A 77 7.68 -13.39 7.76
CA VAL A 77 6.33 -13.97 7.78
C VAL A 77 5.35 -13.16 6.91
N ALA A 78 5.42 -11.83 6.94
CA ALA A 78 4.56 -10.96 6.15
C ALA A 78 4.79 -11.12 4.65
N VAL A 79 6.06 -11.18 4.23
CA VAL A 79 6.45 -11.36 2.83
C VAL A 79 6.10 -12.76 2.36
N LEU A 80 6.53 -13.81 3.08
CA LEU A 80 6.25 -15.20 2.70
C LEU A 80 4.76 -15.50 2.71
N GLY A 81 4.02 -15.05 3.73
CA GLY A 81 2.57 -15.25 3.80
C GLY A 81 1.83 -14.61 2.62
N LYS A 82 2.25 -13.42 2.18
CA LYS A 82 1.69 -12.76 0.99
C LYS A 82 2.09 -13.46 -0.30
N LEU A 83 3.37 -13.79 -0.46
CA LEU A 83 3.85 -14.48 -1.65
C LEU A 83 3.19 -15.83 -1.81
N ILE A 84 3.18 -16.67 -0.77
CA ILE A 84 2.58 -18.00 -0.81
C ILE A 84 1.06 -17.90 -1.00
N GLY A 85 0.39 -17.01 -0.26
CA GLY A 85 -1.07 -16.86 -0.32
C GLY A 85 -1.59 -16.39 -1.68
N VAL A 86 -0.81 -15.59 -2.42
CA VAL A 86 -1.20 -15.08 -3.75
C VAL A 86 -0.61 -15.93 -4.88
N ALA A 87 0.65 -16.34 -4.78
CA ALA A 87 1.33 -17.03 -5.87
C ALA A 87 0.80 -18.46 -6.07
N ILE A 88 0.40 -19.19 -5.02
CA ILE A 88 -0.16 -20.55 -5.17
C ILE A 88 -1.41 -20.55 -6.06
N PRO A 89 -2.48 -19.78 -5.78
CA PRO A 89 -3.68 -19.80 -6.61
C PRO A 89 -3.39 -19.29 -8.03
N VAL A 90 -2.62 -18.21 -8.16
CA VAL A 90 -2.31 -17.64 -9.48
C VAL A 90 -1.44 -18.58 -10.33
N LEU A 91 -0.56 -19.36 -9.70
CA LEU A 91 0.28 -20.33 -10.41
C LEU A 91 -0.56 -21.37 -11.15
N THR A 92 -1.68 -21.78 -10.56
CA THR A 92 -2.60 -22.75 -11.19
C THR A 92 -3.39 -22.16 -12.37
N MET A 93 -3.50 -20.83 -12.45
CA MET A 93 -4.32 -20.13 -13.45
C MET A 93 -3.51 -19.50 -14.58
N SER A 94 -2.37 -18.87 -14.27
CA SER A 94 -1.66 -17.98 -15.20
C SER A 94 -0.14 -18.17 -15.21
N GLY A 95 0.37 -19.25 -14.61
CA GLY A 95 1.78 -19.60 -14.64
C GLY A 95 2.68 -18.79 -13.70
N TRP A 96 3.97 -19.11 -13.73
CA TRP A 96 4.94 -18.70 -12.71
C TRP A 96 5.29 -17.20 -12.75
N ALA A 97 5.35 -16.61 -13.95
CA ALA A 97 5.66 -15.20 -14.14
C ALA A 97 4.57 -14.30 -13.51
N ASN A 98 3.31 -14.57 -13.83
CA ASN A 98 2.17 -13.78 -13.34
C ASN A 98 1.97 -13.99 -11.84
N ALA A 99 2.15 -15.22 -11.35
CA ALA A 99 2.10 -15.53 -9.92
C ALA A 99 3.13 -14.74 -9.11
N THR A 100 4.36 -14.64 -9.62
CA THR A 100 5.43 -13.89 -8.95
C THR A 100 5.18 -12.39 -8.99
N LEU A 101 4.77 -11.84 -10.14
CA LEU A 101 4.46 -10.42 -10.30
C LEU A 101 3.32 -9.97 -9.38
N LEU A 102 2.21 -10.71 -9.37
CA LEU A 102 1.06 -10.44 -8.48
C LEU A 102 1.42 -10.66 -7.01
N GLY A 103 2.19 -11.70 -6.71
CA GLY A 103 2.65 -11.96 -5.35
C GLY A 103 3.46 -10.79 -4.80
N VAL A 104 4.48 -10.34 -5.54
CA VAL A 104 5.37 -9.24 -5.12
C VAL A 104 4.63 -7.90 -5.06
N SER A 105 3.72 -7.61 -6.00
CA SER A 105 2.96 -6.36 -6.01
C SER A 105 1.98 -6.23 -4.82
N MET A 106 1.59 -7.34 -4.21
CA MET A 106 0.69 -7.41 -3.05
C MET A 106 1.40 -7.37 -1.68
N VAL A 107 2.75 -7.34 -1.67
CA VAL A 107 3.57 -7.29 -0.45
C VAL A 107 3.57 -5.92 0.26
N PRO A 108 3.61 -4.75 -0.43
CA PRO A 108 3.71 -3.45 0.22
C PRO A 108 2.61 -3.23 1.26
N ARG A 109 2.99 -2.83 2.47
CA ARG A 109 2.06 -2.41 3.53
C ARG A 109 2.37 -0.98 3.91
N ALA A 110 1.36 -0.12 3.89
CA ALA A 110 1.52 1.30 4.19
C ALA A 110 0.32 1.81 5.01
N GLU A 111 -0.47 2.71 4.44
CA GLU A 111 -1.45 3.56 5.14
C GLU A 111 -2.41 2.78 6.05
N ILE A 112 -3.15 1.82 5.51
CA ILE A 112 -4.22 1.13 6.25
C ILE A 112 -3.65 0.36 7.44
N MET A 113 -2.51 -0.30 7.26
CA MET A 113 -1.83 -1.04 8.32
C MET A 113 -1.38 -0.12 9.46
N MET A 114 -0.79 1.03 9.11
CA MET A 114 -0.34 2.02 10.08
C MET A 114 -1.49 2.67 10.86
N ILE A 115 -2.63 2.90 10.21
CA ILE A 115 -3.84 3.40 10.88
C ILE A 115 -4.31 2.38 11.95
N VAL A 116 -4.38 1.11 11.60
CA VAL A 116 -4.79 0.05 12.54
C VAL A 116 -3.80 -0.06 13.70
N MET A 117 -2.50 -0.05 13.42
CA MET A 117 -1.47 -0.12 14.47
C MET A 117 -1.49 1.11 15.39
N HIS A 118 -1.69 2.31 14.84
CA HIS A 118 -1.80 3.52 15.62
C HIS A 118 -3.05 3.52 16.50
N HIS A 119 -4.18 3.08 15.96
CA HIS A 119 -5.41 2.95 16.76
C HIS A 119 -5.26 1.90 17.87
N GLY A 120 -4.60 0.77 17.58
CA GLY A 120 -4.27 -0.24 18.58
C GLY A 120 -3.36 0.29 19.69
N LEU A 121 -2.36 1.11 19.35
CA LEU A 121 -1.49 1.76 20.33
C LEU A 121 -2.28 2.72 21.24
N GLN A 122 -3.27 3.44 20.69
CA GLN A 122 -4.17 4.32 21.45
C GLN A 122 -5.11 3.56 22.40
N LEU A 123 -5.51 2.34 22.06
CA LEU A 123 -6.31 1.48 22.93
C LEU A 123 -5.51 0.99 24.15
N GLY A 124 -4.18 1.04 24.07
CA GLY A 124 -3.24 0.76 25.16
C GLY A 124 -2.34 -0.45 24.90
N GLU A 125 -1.36 -0.65 25.78
CA GLU A 125 -0.35 -1.72 25.68
C GLU A 125 -0.93 -3.14 25.62
N TRP A 126 -2.17 -3.35 26.10
CA TRP A 126 -2.85 -4.64 26.00
C TRP A 126 -3.25 -5.01 24.56
N ALA A 127 -3.45 -4.02 23.70
CA ALA A 127 -3.86 -4.21 22.30
C ALA A 127 -2.65 -4.23 21.37
N VAL A 128 -1.83 -3.17 21.40
CA VAL A 128 -0.58 -3.10 20.63
C VAL A 128 0.52 -2.54 21.52
N PRO A 129 1.42 -3.41 22.03
CA PRO A 129 2.60 -2.94 22.74
C PRO A 129 3.47 -2.06 21.85
N THR A 130 4.14 -1.07 22.44
CA THR A 130 5.05 -0.15 21.71
C THR A 130 6.09 -0.92 20.87
N ARG A 131 6.54 -2.08 21.36
CA ARG A 131 7.46 -2.98 20.67
C ARG A 131 6.89 -3.55 19.36
N VAL A 132 5.61 -3.93 19.36
CA VAL A 132 4.92 -4.47 18.18
C VAL A 132 4.65 -3.35 17.18
N PHE A 133 4.26 -2.17 17.66
CA PHE A 133 4.12 -0.98 16.82
C PHE A 133 5.41 -0.67 16.06
N ALA A 134 6.55 -0.60 16.78
CA ALA A 134 7.87 -0.37 16.20
C ALA A 134 8.26 -1.42 15.15
N ALA A 135 8.05 -2.70 15.45
CA ALA A 135 8.31 -3.79 14.52
C ALA A 135 7.45 -3.67 13.24
N MET A 136 6.19 -3.30 13.38
CA MET A 136 5.29 -3.13 12.24
C MET A 136 5.63 -1.91 11.39
N VAL A 137 6.14 -0.82 11.99
CA VAL A 137 6.70 0.31 11.24
C VAL A 137 7.89 -0.14 10.40
N LEU A 138 8.80 -0.94 10.97
CA LEU A 138 9.92 -1.52 10.21
C LEU A 138 9.40 -2.35 9.03
N VAL A 139 8.43 -3.25 9.26
CA VAL A 139 7.84 -4.08 8.19
C VAL A 139 7.23 -3.20 7.08
N SER A 140 6.47 -2.16 7.45
CA SER A 140 5.84 -1.25 6.49
C SER A 140 6.88 -0.53 5.64
N THR A 141 7.89 0.07 6.26
CA THR A 141 8.95 0.82 5.58
C THR A 141 9.77 -0.09 4.68
N ALA A 142 10.21 -1.23 5.21
CA ALA A 142 11.04 -2.17 4.46
C ALA A 142 10.28 -2.74 3.24
N THR A 143 9.01 -3.15 3.40
CA THR A 143 8.23 -3.66 2.26
C THR A 143 7.94 -2.58 1.22
N THR A 144 7.68 -1.33 1.65
CA THR A 144 7.40 -0.21 0.75
C THR A 144 8.64 0.22 -0.05
N VAL A 145 9.83 0.09 0.52
CA VAL A 145 11.09 0.39 -0.19
C VAL A 145 11.56 -0.77 -1.05
N LEU A 146 11.52 -2.00 -0.53
CA LEU A 146 12.05 -3.18 -1.23
C LEU A 146 11.21 -3.57 -2.44
N VAL A 147 9.89 -3.45 -2.37
CA VAL A 147 9.02 -3.94 -3.44
C VAL A 147 9.20 -3.17 -4.75
N PRO A 148 9.19 -1.82 -4.81
CA PRO A 148 9.44 -1.11 -6.07
C PRO A 148 10.79 -1.48 -6.70
N LEU A 149 11.84 -1.64 -5.89
CA LEU A 149 13.18 -2.03 -6.34
C LEU A 149 13.21 -3.43 -6.97
N ILE A 150 12.39 -4.36 -6.46
CA ILE A 150 12.31 -5.74 -6.96
C ILE A 150 11.31 -5.85 -8.12
N LEU A 151 10.17 -5.17 -8.02
CA LEU A 151 9.06 -5.25 -8.96
C LEU A 151 9.38 -4.59 -10.30
N HIS A 152 10.09 -3.45 -10.29
CA HIS A 152 10.48 -2.75 -11.52
C HIS A 152 11.28 -3.63 -12.50
N PRO A 153 12.39 -4.29 -12.12
CA PRO A 153 13.10 -5.18 -13.03
C PRO A 153 12.30 -6.44 -13.39
N LEU A 154 11.44 -6.95 -12.50
CA LEU A 154 10.56 -8.09 -12.81
C LEU A 154 9.56 -7.74 -13.93
N LEU A 155 8.98 -6.54 -13.89
CA LEU A 155 8.05 -6.07 -14.92
C LEU A 155 8.75 -5.90 -16.28
N LEU A 156 9.99 -5.42 -16.29
CA LEU A 156 10.78 -5.31 -17.52
C LEU A 156 11.15 -6.68 -18.10
N LYS A 157 11.35 -7.70 -17.25
CA LYS A 157 11.68 -9.06 -17.67
C LYS A 157 10.48 -9.82 -18.22
N TRP A 158 9.29 -9.56 -17.68
CA TRP A 158 8.04 -10.23 -18.06
C TRP A 158 6.96 -9.21 -18.42
N PRO A 159 7.08 -8.56 -19.60
CA PRO A 159 6.07 -7.64 -20.08
C PRO A 159 4.74 -8.39 -20.25
N GLN A 160 3.71 -7.90 -19.54
CA GLN A 160 2.34 -8.40 -19.65
C GLN A 160 1.74 -7.82 -20.93
N ILE A 161 2.02 -8.44 -22.08
CA ILE A 161 1.36 -8.07 -23.33
C ILE A 161 -0.09 -8.51 -23.18
N ALA A 162 -1.02 -7.54 -23.15
CA ALA A 162 -2.44 -7.84 -23.28
C ALA A 162 -2.64 -8.54 -24.62
N GLU A 163 -3.16 -9.77 -24.60
CA GLU A 163 -3.64 -10.38 -25.84
C GLU A 163 -4.75 -9.48 -26.41
N PRO A 164 -4.72 -9.22 -27.73
CA PRO A 164 -5.62 -8.27 -28.39
C PRO A 164 -7.10 -8.66 -28.34
#